data_AF-A0A3E4ZBZ7-F1
#
_entry.id   AF-A0A3E4ZBZ7-F1
#
_cell.length_a   1.000
_cell.length_b   1.000
_cell.length_c   1.000
_cell.angle_alpha   90.00
_cell.angle_beta   90.00
_cell.angle_gamma   90.00
#
_symmetry.space_group_name_H-M   'P 1'
#
loop_
_entity.id
_entity.type
_entity.pdbx_description
1 polymer ?
#
loop_
_entity_poly.entity_id
_entity_poly.type
_entity_poly.pdbx_seq_one_letter_code
_entity_poly.pdbx_strand_id
1 'polypeptide(L)'
;MYVILVYDFGERRVGKMLKLCRRYLNWIQNSVFEGEISEARLKELLMMCDVFMKKDEDSIIIFSGSSQYTMNKQIVGKERADIDIFL
;
A
#
# COMPACT_ATOMS: atom_id res chain seq x y z
N MET A 1 -5.07 12.83 -0.46
CA MET A 1 -3.92 12.62 0.44
C MET A 1 -2.97 11.64 -0.21
N TYR A 2 -1.70 11.65 0.17
CA TYR A 2 -0.76 10.61 -0.26
C TYR A 2 -0.56 9.60 0.87
N VAL A 3 -0.54 8.32 0.53
CA VAL A 3 -0.41 7.23 1.50
C VAL A 3 0.73 6.30 1.10
N ILE A 4 1.51 5.87 2.08
CA ILE A 4 2.35 4.67 2.02
C ILE A 4 1.71 3.62 2.92
N LEU A 5 1.35 2.48 2.35
CA LEU A 5 0.78 1.34 3.04
C LEU A 5 1.81 0.21 3.08
N VAL A 6 2.12 -0.23 4.28
CA VAL A 6 2.95 -1.41 4.55
C VAL A 6 2.08 -2.48 5.19
N TYR A 7 2.25 -3.74 4.79
CA TYR A 7 1.52 -4.84 5.41
C TYR A 7 2.40 -6.03 5.75
N ASP A 8 2.00 -6.81 6.74
CA ASP A 8 2.54 -8.15 7.00
C ASP A 8 1.38 -9.13 7.13
N PHE A 9 1.31 -10.10 6.21
CA PHE A 9 0.19 -11.03 6.09
C PHE A 9 0.73 -12.43 5.88
N GLY A 10 0.09 -13.41 6.52
CA GLY A 10 0.43 -14.82 6.32
C GLY A 10 0.33 -15.27 4.85
N GLU A 11 1.15 -16.26 4.46
CA GLU A 11 1.31 -16.71 3.06
C GLU A 11 0.01 -17.02 2.32
N ARG A 12 -1.00 -17.56 3.02
CA ARG A 12 -2.31 -17.89 2.42
C ARG A 12 -3.14 -16.65 2.05
N ARG A 13 -2.83 -15.49 2.64
CA ARG A 13 -3.58 -14.22 2.50
C ARG A 13 -2.79 -13.13 1.79
N VAL A 14 -1.46 -13.20 1.79
CA VAL A 14 -0.58 -12.19 1.14
C VAL A 14 -0.96 -11.95 -0.32
N GLY A 15 -1.31 -13.01 -1.06
CA GLY A 15 -1.75 -12.89 -2.46
C GLY A 15 -3.08 -12.15 -2.63
N LYS A 16 -3.99 -12.26 -1.66
CA LYS A 16 -5.25 -11.48 -1.64
C LYS A 16 -4.97 -10.01 -1.35
N MET A 17 -4.10 -9.74 -0.37
CA MET A 17 -3.69 -8.39 0.00
C MET A 17 -3.00 -7.66 -1.17
N LEU A 18 -2.06 -8.33 -1.84
CA LEU A 18 -1.39 -7.80 -3.04
C LEU A 18 -2.41 -7.40 -4.13
N LYS A 19 -3.37 -8.27 -4.43
CA LYS A 19 -4.41 -8.00 -5.44
C LYS A 19 -5.34 -6.86 -5.02
N LEU A 20 -5.69 -6.78 -3.73
CA LEU A 20 -6.51 -5.71 -3.20
C LEU A 20 -5.79 -4.36 -3.32
N CYS A 21 -4.57 -4.23 -2.80
CA CYS A 21 -3.81 -2.97 -2.81
C CYS A 21 -3.58 -2.44 -4.23
N ARG A 22 -3.29 -3.31 -5.21
CA ARG A 22 -3.11 -2.90 -6.63
C ARG A 22 -4.32 -2.23 -7.27
N ARG A 23 -5.52 -2.33 -6.68
CA ARG A 23 -6.73 -1.63 -7.15
C ARG A 23 -6.81 -0.18 -6.67
N TYR A 24 -5.99 0.20 -5.70
CA TYR A 24 -6.08 1.49 -5.00
C TYR A 24 -4.75 2.26 -4.97
N LEU A 25 -3.61 1.56 -4.96
CA LEU A 25 -2.28 2.13 -4.79
C LEU A 25 -1.30 1.47 -5.76
N ASN A 26 -0.16 2.13 -6.00
CA ASN A 26 0.93 1.61 -6.81
C ASN A 26 1.79 0.67 -5.98
N TRP A 27 2.08 -0.50 -6.54
CA TRP A 27 3.01 -1.44 -5.92
C TRP A 27 4.44 -0.96 -6.14
N ILE A 28 5.22 -0.79 -5.07
CA ILE A 28 6.62 -0.34 -5.18
C ILE A 28 7.64 -1.39 -4.77
N GLN A 29 7.31 -2.22 -3.79
CA GLN A 29 8.12 -3.37 -3.38
C GLN A 29 7.24 -4.37 -2.62
N ASN A 30 7.79 -5.54 -2.28
CA ASN A 30 7.07 -6.53 -1.48
C ASN A 30 6.51 -5.88 -0.22
N SER A 31 5.24 -6.14 0.04
CA SER A 31 4.53 -5.61 1.21
C SER A 31 4.44 -4.09 1.33
N VAL A 32 4.81 -3.32 0.29
CA VAL A 32 4.74 -1.84 0.32
C VAL A 32 4.08 -1.28 -0.93
N PHE A 33 3.15 -0.38 -0.70
CA PHE A 33 2.35 0.31 -1.71
C PHE A 33 2.34 1.80 -1.41
N GLU A 34 2.26 2.63 -2.45
CA GLU A 34 2.11 4.07 -2.28
C GLU A 34 1.25 4.71 -3.37
N GLY A 35 0.72 5.89 -3.09
CA GLY A 35 0.00 6.68 -4.07
C GLY A 35 -1.00 7.66 -3.48
N GLU A 36 -1.58 8.47 -4.36
CA GLU A 36 -2.67 9.37 -4.00
C GLU A 36 -3.97 8.59 -3.85
N ILE A 37 -4.68 8.85 -2.74
CA ILE A 37 -5.96 8.23 -2.43
C ILE A 37 -6.83 9.21 -1.64
N SER A 38 -8.16 9.09 -1.80
CA SER A 38 -9.12 9.83 -0.99
C SER A 38 -9.39 9.11 0.33
N GLU A 39 -9.85 9.82 1.36
CA GLU A 39 -10.20 9.21 2.66
C GLU A 39 -11.27 8.12 2.53
N ALA A 40 -12.28 8.37 1.70
CA ALA A 40 -13.34 7.40 1.43
C ALA A 40 -12.78 6.12 0.80
N ARG A 41 -11.87 6.23 -0.18
CA ARG A 41 -11.27 5.06 -0.84
C ARG A 41 -10.27 4.33 0.05
N LEU A 42 -9.53 5.03 0.90
CA LEU A 42 -8.68 4.39 1.90
C LEU A 42 -9.51 3.60 2.91
N LYS A 43 -10.62 4.19 3.37
CA LYS A 43 -11.56 3.51 4.28
C LYS A 43 -12.17 2.27 3.63
N GLU A 44 -12.57 2.37 2.36
CA GLU A 44 -13.07 1.25 1.57
C GLU A 44 -12.03 0.12 1.45
N LEU A 45 -10.78 0.44 1.12
CA LEU A 45 -9.66 -0.51 1.08
C LEU A 45 -9.54 -1.25 2.43
N LEU A 46 -9.52 -0.51 3.55
CA LEU A 46 -9.39 -1.10 4.88
C LEU A 46 -10.58 -2.00 5.24
N MET A 47 -11.81 -1.61 4.88
CA MET A 47 -12.99 -2.46 5.07
C MET A 47 -12.90 -3.75 4.26
N MET A 48 -12.50 -3.67 2.98
CA MET A 48 -12.33 -4.86 2.14
C MET A 48 -11.22 -5.77 2.66
N CYS A 49 -10.19 -5.21 3.28
CA CYS A 49 -9.12 -5.97 3.90
C CYS A 49 -9.60 -6.73 5.14
N ASP A 50 -10.41 -6.09 6.00
CA ASP A 50 -10.92 -6.67 7.25
C ASP A 50 -11.69 -7.98 7.03
N VAL A 51 -12.31 -8.16 5.85
CA VAL A 51 -13.05 -9.36 5.46
C VAL A 51 -12.19 -10.64 5.49
N PHE A 52 -10.88 -10.53 5.25
CA PHE A 52 -9.99 -11.70 5.23
C PHE A 52 -8.78 -11.57 6.14
N MET A 53 -8.59 -10.43 6.80
CA MET A 53 -7.50 -10.19 7.74
C MET A 53 -7.71 -11.00 9.02
N LYS A 54 -6.62 -11.56 9.54
CA LYS A 54 -6.56 -12.13 10.88
C LYS A 54 -5.85 -11.17 11.83
N LYS A 55 -6.58 -10.49 12.71
CA LYS A 55 -6.03 -9.42 13.57
C LYS A 55 -4.99 -9.89 14.59
N ASP A 56 -4.93 -11.18 14.86
CA ASP A 56 -3.96 -11.86 15.71
C ASP A 56 -2.66 -12.25 14.98
N GLU A 57 -2.67 -12.30 13.64
CA GLU A 57 -1.54 -12.74 12.82
C GLU A 57 -1.02 -11.65 11.86
N ASP A 58 -1.90 -10.78 11.37
CA ASP A 58 -1.65 -9.84 10.28
C ASP A 58 -1.58 -8.39 10.79
N SER A 59 -0.85 -7.53 10.08
CA SER A 59 -0.75 -6.11 10.40
C SER A 59 -0.73 -5.21 9.15
N ILE A 60 -1.20 -3.98 9.33
CA ILE A 60 -1.14 -2.90 8.33
C ILE A 60 -0.66 -1.64 9.03
N ILE A 61 0.32 -0.97 8.42
CA ILE A 61 0.81 0.34 8.82
C ILE A 61 0.53 1.32 7.68
N ILE A 62 -0.09 2.45 8.02
CA ILE A 62 -0.38 3.52 7.07
C ILE A 62 0.38 4.77 7.50
N PHE A 63 1.20 5.28 6.59
CA PHE A 63 1.74 6.63 6.65
C PHE A 63 0.94 7.50 5.70
N SER A 64 0.38 8.59 6.20
CA SER A 64 -0.40 9.53 5.37
C SER A 64 0.14 10.95 5.51
N GLY A 65 0.10 11.68 4.40
CA GLY A 65 0.49 13.08 4.33
C GLY A 65 -0.46 13.87 3.44
N SER A 66 -0.48 15.20 3.62
CA SER A 66 -1.28 16.11 2.80
C SER A 66 -0.90 16.05 1.32
N SER A 67 0.37 15.78 1.00
CA SER A 67 0.88 15.65 -0.37
C SER A 67 2.13 14.76 -0.44
N GLN A 68 2.42 14.21 -1.63
CA GLN A 68 3.64 13.45 -1.93
C GLN A 68 4.90 14.30 -1.76
N TYR A 69 4.84 15.60 -2.07
CA TYR A 69 5.98 16.52 -2.04
C TYR A 69 6.64 16.66 -0.66
N THR A 70 5.92 16.32 0.41
CA THR A 70 6.44 16.39 1.78
C THR A 70 7.32 15.19 2.14
N MET A 71 7.38 14.15 1.29
CA MET A 71 8.18 12.94 1.53
C MET A 71 9.36 12.84 0.57
N ASN A 72 10.58 12.75 1.12
CA ASN A 72 11.76 12.41 0.35
C ASN A 72 11.86 10.89 0.21
N LYS A 73 11.62 10.36 -1.00
CA LYS A 73 11.78 8.94 -1.30
C LYS A 73 13.19 8.71 -1.87
N GLN A 74 13.98 7.90 -1.18
CA GLN A 74 15.27 7.43 -1.67
C GLN A 74 15.24 5.91 -1.82
N ILE A 75 15.58 5.40 -3.00
CA ILE A 75 15.74 3.96 -3.24
C ILE A 75 17.24 3.65 -3.16
N VAL A 76 17.60 2.70 -2.30
CA VAL A 76 18.97 2.18 -2.19
C VAL A 76 18.96 0.74 -2.69
N GLY A 77 19.73 0.45 -3.74
CA GLY A 77 19.81 -0.87 -4.36
C GLY A 77 18.82 -1.05 -5.50
N LYS A 78 18.29 -2.28 -5.66
CA LYS A 78 17.48 -2.64 -6.82
C LYS A 78 16.03 -2.16 -6.67
N GLU A 79 15.64 -1.26 -7.57
CA GLU A 79 14.24 -0.89 -7.76
C GLU A 79 13.41 -2.08 -8.27
N ARG A 80 12.22 -2.24 -7.69
CA ARG A 80 11.34 -3.39 -7.95
C ARG A 80 10.18 -3.04 -8.88
N ALA A 81 9.77 -1.79 -8.90
CA ALA A 81 8.75 -1.26 -9.78
C ALA A 81 9.19 0.13 -10.22
N ASP A 82 9.19 0.34 -11.53
CA ASP A 82 9.26 1.68 -12.09
C ASP A 82 7.85 2.27 -12.01
N ILE A 83 7.68 3.29 -11.18
CA ILE A 83 6.42 4.02 -11.03
C ILE A 83 6.41 5.31 -11.84
N ASP A 84 7.43 5.56 -12.65
CA ASP A 84 7.44 6.73 -13.54
C ASP A 84 6.30 6.59 -14.55
N ILE A 85 5.30 7.45 -14.42
CA ILE A 85 4.24 7.61 -15.40
C ILE A 85 4.87 8.32 -16.59
N PHE A 86 5.30 7.57 -17.60
CA PHE A 86 5.60 8.14 -18.90
C PHE A 86 4.30 8.72 -19.51
N LEU A 87 4.28 10.04 -19.68
CA LEU A 87 3.27 10.80 -20.42
C LEU A 87 3.56 10.80 -21.92
#